data_AF-A0A5C7S6U0-F1
#
_entry.id   AF-A0A5C7S6U0-F1
#
_cell.length_a   1.000
_cell.length_b   1.000
_cell.length_c   1.000
_cell.angle_alpha   90.00
_cell.angle_beta   90.00
_cell.angle_gamma   90.00
#
_symmetry.space_group_name_H-M   'P 1'
#
loop_
_entity.id
_entity.type
_entity.pdbx_description
1 polymer ?
#
loop_
_entity_poly.entity_id
_entity_poly.type
_entity_poly.pdbx_seq_one_letter_code
_entity_poly.pdbx_strand_id
1 'polypeptide(L)' 'MYQPEPIDTSKVSLPPSLEALLELLSYNTHEVWAQQRLNDGWAYGAERDDAKKLHPCLIPYEDLAESEKAYDRNTA' A
#
# COMPACT_ATOMS: atom_id res chain seq x y z
N MET A 1 -21.17 -10.54 -20.61
CA MET A 1 -20.83 -10.79 -19.18
C MET A 1 -19.32 -10.71 -19.11
N TYR A 2 -18.76 -9.88 -18.23
CA TYR A 2 -17.31 -9.78 -18.06
C TYR A 2 -16.80 -10.99 -17.27
N GLN A 3 -15.72 -11.63 -17.74
CA GLN A 3 -15.08 -12.75 -17.08
C GLN A 3 -13.57 -12.48 -17.01
N PRO A 4 -13.02 -12.20 -15.81
CA PRO A 4 -11.60 -11.90 -15.67
C PRO A 4 -10.73 -13.16 -15.79
N GLU A 5 -9.60 -13.03 -16.49
CA GLU A 5 -8.57 -14.07 -16.64
C GLU A 5 -7.19 -13.47 -16.28
N PRO A 6 -6.84 -13.37 -14.99
CA PRO A 6 -5.56 -12.84 -14.57
C PRO A 6 -4.41 -13.78 -14.94
N ILE A 7 -3.24 -13.20 -15.21
CA ILE A 7 -2.01 -13.94 -15.46
C ILE A 7 -1.47 -14.46 -14.12
N ASP A 8 -1.10 -15.75 -14.07
CA ASP A 8 -0.43 -16.35 -12.90
C ASP A 8 1.03 -15.86 -12.82
N THR A 9 1.35 -15.11 -11.77
CA THR A 9 2.69 -14.57 -11.49
C THR A 9 3.45 -15.33 -10.40
N SER A 10 2.91 -16.46 -9.89
CA SER A 10 3.49 -17.21 -8.76
C SER A 10 4.91 -17.73 -8.99
N LYS A 11 5.35 -17.83 -10.25
CA LYS A 11 6.68 -18.32 -10.65
C LYS A 11 7.63 -17.22 -11.12
N VAL A 12 7.21 -15.96 -11.08
CA VAL A 12 8.03 -14.83 -11.50
C VAL A 12 8.82 -14.32 -10.29
N SER A 13 10.14 -14.36 -10.38
CA SER A 13 11.03 -13.74 -9.39
C SER A 13 11.49 -12.38 -9.90
N LEU A 14 11.38 -11.35 -9.07
CA LEU A 14 11.93 -10.04 -9.40
C LEU A 14 13.46 -10.07 -9.32
N PRO A 15 14.17 -9.54 -10.33
CA PRO A 15 15.62 -9.38 -10.25
C PRO A 15 15.99 -8.31 -9.20
N PRO A 16 17.12 -8.46 -8.48
CA PRO A 16 17.53 -7.52 -7.44
C PRO A 16 17.69 -6.07 -7.91
N SER A 17 18.01 -5.87 -9.20
CA SER A 17 18.11 -4.54 -9.80
C SER A 17 16.80 -3.75 -9.80
N LEU A 18 15.65 -4.43 -9.63
CA LEU A 18 14.33 -3.79 -9.59
C LEU A 18 13.82 -3.55 -8.17
N GLU A 19 14.52 -4.03 -7.13
CA GLU A 19 14.10 -3.84 -5.73
C GLU A 19 13.98 -2.35 -5.38
N ALA A 20 14.95 -1.53 -5.80
CA ALA A 20 14.91 -0.08 -5.56
C ALA A 20 13.73 0.60 -6.28
N LEU A 21 13.37 0.12 -7.48
CA LEU A 21 12.20 0.63 -8.20
C LEU A 21 10.90 0.22 -7.50
N LEU A 22 10.83 -1.02 -7.01
CA LEU A 22 9.68 -1.53 -6.27
C LEU A 22 9.42 -0.70 -5.01
N GLU A 23 10.47 -0.34 -4.26
CA GLU A 23 10.33 0.54 -3.09
C GLU A 23 9.77 1.91 -3.46
N LEU A 24 10.24 2.51 -4.56
CA LEU A 24 9.72 3.80 -5.03
C LEU A 24 8.25 3.72 -5.47
N LEU A 25 7.86 2.62 -6.12
CA LEU A 25 6.47 2.38 -6.51
C LEU A 25 5.59 2.16 -5.26
N SER A 26 6.05 1.37 -4.30
CA SER A 26 5.34 1.09 -3.04
C SER A 26 5.15 2.37 -2.23
N TYR A 27 6.20 3.19 -2.12
CA TYR A 27 6.14 4.52 -1.52
C TYR A 27 5.07 5.39 -2.21
N ASN A 28 5.07 5.44 -3.54
CA ASN A 28 4.10 6.25 -4.27
C ASN A 28 2.66 5.74 -4.09
N THR A 29 2.44 4.43 -4.13
CA THR A 29 1.14 3.79 -3.87
C THR A 29 0.60 4.17 -2.49
N HIS A 30 1.46 4.11 -1.46
CA HIS A 30 1.10 4.52 -0.09
C HIS A 30 0.72 6.00 -0.03
N GLU A 31 1.53 6.89 -0.61
CA GLU A 31 1.27 8.32 -0.59
C GLU A 31 -0.06 8.68 -1.28
N VAL A 32 -0.35 8.03 -2.42
CA VAL A 32 -1.63 8.23 -3.13
C VAL A 32 -2.81 7.74 -2.29
N TRP A 33 -2.69 6.57 -1.66
CA TRP A 33 -3.71 6.04 -0.76
C TRP A 33 -3.92 6.96 0.45
N ALA A 34 -2.85 7.41 1.09
CA ALA A 34 -2.88 8.25 2.28
C ALA A 34 -3.50 9.60 1.95
N GLN A 35 -3.09 10.23 0.84
CA GLN A 35 -3.66 11.50 0.38
C GLN A 35 -5.17 11.40 0.12
N GLN A 36 -5.63 10.32 -0.53
CA GLN A 36 -7.05 10.10 -0.76
C GLN A 36 -7.82 9.95 0.56
N ARG A 37 -7.28 9.17 1.49
CA ARG A 37 -7.88 8.99 2.82
C ARG A 37 -7.97 10.29 3.60
N LEU A 38 -6.91 11.09 3.61
CA LEU A 38 -6.91 12.41 4.24
C LEU A 38 -7.99 13.33 3.62
N ASN A 39 -8.13 13.32 2.29
CA ASN A 39 -9.16 14.08 1.58
C ASN A 39 -10.58 13.62 1.94
N ASP A 40 -10.77 12.32 2.19
CA ASP A 40 -12.03 11.73 2.63
C ASP A 40 -12.31 11.98 4.15
N GLY A 41 -11.44 12.73 4.82
CA GLY A 41 -11.56 13.11 6.22
C GLY A 41 -11.07 12.04 7.20
N TRP A 42 -10.22 11.13 6.75
CA TRP A 42 -9.52 10.22 7.65
C TRP A 42 -8.36 10.90 8.35
N ALA A 43 -8.01 10.40 9.53
CA ALA A 43 -6.86 10.85 10.30
C ALA A 43 -6.12 9.67 10.92
N TYR A 44 -4.90 9.92 11.38
CA TYR A 44 -4.16 8.92 12.15
C TYR A 44 -4.89 8.56 13.44
N GLY A 45 -4.90 7.27 13.77
CA GLY A 45 -5.23 6.75 15.10
C GLY A 45 -4.59 5.40 15.33
N ALA A 46 -4.22 5.11 16.59
CA ALA A 46 -3.48 3.89 16.93
C ALA A 46 -4.20 2.58 16.55
N GLU A 47 -5.53 2.62 16.47
CA GLU A 47 -6.37 1.54 16.00
C GLU A 47 -7.31 2.05 14.90
N ARG A 48 -7.74 1.13 14.04
CA ARG A 48 -8.70 1.44 12.98
C ARG A 48 -10.09 1.68 13.56
N ASP A 49 -10.66 2.84 13.29
CA ASP A 49 -12.03 3.21 13.68
C ASP A 49 -12.74 3.85 12.49
N ASP A 50 -13.54 3.07 11.76
CA ASP A 50 -14.22 3.54 10.54
C ASP A 50 -15.31 4.59 10.84
N ALA A 51 -15.89 4.57 12.04
CA ALA A 51 -16.91 5.54 12.44
C ALA A 51 -16.30 6.92 12.69
N LYS A 52 -15.10 6.96 13.29
CA LYS A 52 -14.32 8.19 13.50
C LYS A 52 -13.34 8.50 12.36
N LYS A 53 -13.29 7.64 11.35
CA LYS A 53 -12.33 7.68 10.23
C LYS A 53 -10.87 7.72 10.70
N LEU A 54 -10.49 6.81 11.59
CA LEU A 54 -9.11 6.68 12.05
C LEU A 54 -8.43 5.46 11.43
N HIS A 55 -7.17 5.60 11.02
CA HIS A 55 -6.38 4.49 10.49
C HIS A 55 -4.92 4.54 11.00
N PRO A 56 -4.34 3.42 11.45
CA PRO A 56 -2.97 3.40 11.99
C PRO A 56 -1.90 3.64 10.93
N CYS A 57 -2.14 3.24 9.68
CA CYS A 57 -1.18 3.42 8.60
C CYS A 57 -1.13 4.84 8.01
N LEU A 58 -1.88 5.81 8.54
CA LEU A 58 -1.77 7.22 8.11
C LEU A 58 -0.55 7.91 8.73
N ILE A 59 0.62 7.35 8.45
CA ILE A 59 1.95 7.78 8.87
C ILE A 59 2.89 7.73 7.66
N PRO A 60 4.10 8.34 7.71
CA PRO A 60 5.08 8.23 6.63
C PRO A 60 5.39 6.78 6.26
N TYR A 61 5.60 6.51 4.98
CA TYR A 61 5.87 5.14 4.48
C TYR A 61 7.05 4.50 5.20
N GLU A 62 8.10 5.27 5.51
CA GLU A 62 9.30 4.79 6.20
C GLU A 62 9.01 4.21 7.59
N ASP A 63 7.98 4.74 8.25
CA ASP A 63 7.59 4.40 9.62
C ASP A 63 6.59 3.23 9.69
N LEU A 64 6.10 2.75 8.54
CA LEU A 64 5.25 1.57 8.47
C LEU A 64 5.99 0.31 8.93
N ALA A 65 5.24 -0.60 9.55
CA ALA A 65 5.71 -1.95 9.81
C ALA A 65 6.01 -2.67 8.48
N GLU A 66 7.02 -3.55 8.46
CA GLU A 66 7.37 -4.30 7.25
C GLU A 66 6.22 -5.16 6.72
N SER A 67 5.28 -5.59 7.56
CA SER A 67 4.06 -6.27 7.11
C SER A 67 3.17 -5.39 6.25
N GLU A 68 3.05 -4.10 6.58
CA GLU A 68 2.27 -3.13 5.82
C GLU A 68 3.01 -2.73 4.55
N LYS A 69 4.32 -2.46 4.61
CA LYS A 69 5.14 -2.22 3.42
C LYS A 69 5.12 -3.40 2.44
N ALA A 70 5.12 -4.64 2.95
CA ALA A 70 4.99 -5.83 2.11
C ALA A 70 3.64 -5.90 1.40
N TYR A 71 2.56 -5.42 2.03
CA TYR A 71 1.26 -5.29 1.36
C TYR A 71 1.33 -4.26 0.22
N ASP A 72 1.96 -3.12 0.45
CA ASP A 72 2.15 -2.09 -0.59
C ASP A 72 3.02 -2.62 -1.75
N ARG A 73 4.11 -3.33 -1.46
CA ARG A 73 4.96 -3.98 -2.50
C ARG A 73 4.22 -5.00 -3.35
N ASN A 74 3.21 -5.68 -2.79
CA ASN A 74 2.41 -6.66 -3.51
C ASN A 74 1.28 -6.03 -4.35
N THR A 75 0.95 -4.76 -4.06
CA THR A 75 -0.16 -4.04 -4.72
C THR A 75 0.32 -2.89 -5.61
N ALA A 76 1.60 -2.53 -5.55
CA ALA A 76 2.30 -1.64 -6.47
C ALA A 76 2.50 -2.27 -7.86
#